data_AF-A0A8B6DYC2-F1
#
_entry.id   AF-A0A8B6DYC2-F1
#
_cell.length_a   1.000
_cell.length_b   1.000
_cell.length_c   1.000
_cell.angle_alpha   90.00
_cell.angle_beta   90.00
_cell.angle_gamma   90.00
#
_symmetry.space_group_name_H-M   'P 1'
#
loop_
_entity.id
_entity.type
_entity.pdbx_description
1 polymer ?
#
loop_
_entity_poly.entity_id
_entity_poly.type
_entity_poly.pdbx_seq_one_letter_code
_entity_poly.pdbx_strand_id
1 'polypeptide(L)'
;MSGILNNFPRFELRKAIIKARVMTGTYILQADKHKFTHYNVEATCQLCYSGNEDVTHFLTTCPILSTTREKYFSEIREIITYEITAEKWNNVFKNKAAISQLNSRLYKI
;
A
#
# COMPACT_ATOMS: atom_id res chain seq x y z
N MET A 1 17.59 3.57 39.05
CA MET A 1 16.90 4.10 37.85
C MET A 1 16.93 3.04 36.78
N SER A 2 15.97 2.11 36.78
CA SER A 2 15.95 1.01 35.80
C SER A 2 14.62 0.28 35.94
N GLY A 3 13.65 0.57 35.07
CA GLY A 3 12.35 -0.10 35.17
C GLY A 3 11.25 0.31 34.20
N ILE A 4 11.56 0.83 33.00
CA ILE A 4 10.52 1.23 32.03
C ILE A 4 10.92 0.81 30.60
N LEU A 5 11.16 -0.47 30.34
CA LEU A 5 11.36 -0.96 28.96
C LEU A 5 10.73 -2.32 28.65
N ASN A 6 9.79 -2.82 29.46
CA ASN A 6 9.25 -4.17 29.24
C ASN A 6 7.72 -4.19 29.20
N ASN A 7 7.12 -3.53 28.21
CA ASN A 7 5.83 -3.95 27.63
C ASN A 7 5.41 -3.11 26.41
N PHE A 8 6.32 -2.86 25.46
CA PHE A 8 5.82 -2.56 24.12
C PHE A 8 5.26 -3.86 23.54
N PRO A 9 3.96 -3.93 23.19
CA PRO A 9 3.39 -5.12 22.59
C PRO A 9 4.23 -5.49 21.37
N ARG A 10 4.72 -6.74 21.27
CA ARG A 10 5.57 -7.21 20.16
C ARG A 10 5.01 -6.82 18.78
N PHE A 11 3.70 -6.71 18.69
CA PHE A 11 2.95 -6.25 17.53
C PHE A 11 3.25 -4.80 17.13
N GLU A 12 3.29 -3.87 18.08
CA GLU A 12 3.56 -2.45 17.83
C GLU A 12 5.02 -2.23 17.39
N LEU A 13 5.96 -2.99 17.95
CA LEU A 13 7.36 -2.97 17.50
C LEU A 13 7.49 -3.45 16.04
N ARG A 14 6.78 -4.53 15.68
CA ARG A 14 6.77 -5.04 14.30
C ARG A 14 6.22 -4.01 13.32
N LYS A 15 5.10 -3.35 13.66
CA LYS A 15 4.55 -2.26 12.84
C LYS A 15 5.53 -1.11 12.67
N ALA A 16 6.20 -0.70 13.75
CA ALA A 16 7.18 0.39 13.71
C ALA A 16 8.37 0.05 12.79
N ILE A 17 8.89 -1.17 12.86
CA ILE A 17 9.97 -1.65 11.98
C ILE A 17 9.53 -1.64 10.52
N ILE A 18 8.33 -2.15 10.23
CA ILE A 18 7.79 -2.16 8.87
C ILE A 18 7.64 -0.74 8.35
N LYS A 19 7.07 0.17 9.15
CA LYS A 19 6.90 1.58 8.78
C LYS A 19 8.26 2.24 8.49
N ALA A 20 9.27 2.00 9.33
CA ALA A 20 10.61 2.51 9.10
C ALA A 20 11.16 2.03 7.75
N ARG A 21 11.03 0.72 7.44
CA ARG A 21 11.48 0.16 6.15
C ARG A 21 10.76 0.79 4.96
N VAL A 22 9.45 1.03 5.07
CA VAL A 22 8.68 1.72 4.02
C VAL A 22 9.23 3.13 3.83
N MET A 23 9.46 3.88 4.91
CA MET A 23 9.98 5.24 4.85
C MET A 23 11.40 5.31 4.27
N THR A 24 12.25 4.31 4.54
CA THR A 24 13.62 4.27 4.02
C THR A 24 13.72 3.61 2.64
N GLY A 25 12.61 3.19 2.03
CA GLY A 25 12.62 2.48 0.74
C GLY A 25 13.26 1.10 0.78
N THR A 26 13.44 0.50 1.97
CA THR A 26 14.04 -0.83 2.17
C THR A 26 12.97 -1.91 2.41
N TYR A 27 11.70 -1.57 2.21
CA TYR A 27 10.60 -2.52 2.33
C TYR A 27 10.50 -3.40 1.09
N ILE A 28 10.56 -4.71 1.30
CA ILE A 28 10.36 -5.74 0.26
C ILE A 28 9.01 -6.39 0.51
N LEU A 29 8.12 -6.32 -0.49
CA LEU A 29 6.79 -6.94 -0.46
C LEU A 29 6.90 -8.45 -0.31
N GLN A 30 5.97 -9.10 0.41
CA GLN A 30 5.97 -10.57 0.51
C GLN A 30 5.89 -11.23 -0.87
N ALA A 31 5.08 -10.68 -1.79
CA ALA A 31 5.01 -11.17 -3.16
C ALA A 31 6.33 -11.05 -3.94
N ASP A 32 7.33 -10.30 -3.50
CA ASP A 32 8.66 -10.31 -4.11
C ASP A 32 9.65 -11.21 -3.37
N LYS A 33 9.40 -11.52 -2.10
CA LYS A 33 10.26 -12.41 -1.31
C LYS A 33 10.33 -13.83 -1.84
N HIS A 34 9.26 -14.35 -2.46
CA HIS A 34 9.28 -15.68 -3.07
C HIS A 34 10.35 -15.81 -4.17
N LYS A 35 10.76 -14.70 -4.81
CA LYS A 35 11.85 -14.70 -5.81
C LYS A 35 13.22 -14.94 -5.17
N PHE A 36 13.37 -14.64 -3.88
CA PHE A 36 14.63 -14.71 -3.15
C PHE A 36 14.71 -15.90 -2.18
N THR A 37 13.60 -16.60 -1.93
CA THR A 37 13.55 -17.72 -1.00
C THR A 37 12.94 -18.94 -1.68
N HIS A 38 13.61 -20.09 -1.60
CA HIS A 38 13.08 -21.38 -2.07
C HIS A 38 11.88 -21.91 -1.25
N TYR A 39 11.41 -21.15 -0.26
CA TYR A 39 10.31 -21.50 0.61
C TYR A 39 9.00 -20.90 0.11
N ASN A 40 7.89 -21.61 0.34
CA ASN A 40 6.55 -21.09 0.06
C ASN A 40 6.24 -19.97 1.05
N VAL A 41 6.45 -18.71 0.63
CA VAL A 41 6.20 -17.54 1.47
C VAL A 41 4.70 -17.28 1.50
N GLU A 42 4.09 -17.32 2.69
CA GLU A 42 2.73 -16.82 2.87
C GLU A 42 2.70 -15.34 2.45
N ALA A 43 1.97 -15.06 1.37
CA ALA A 43 1.93 -13.74 0.78
C ALA A 43 1.19 -12.71 1.65
N THR A 44 0.76 -13.04 2.87
CA THR A 44 -0.06 -12.16 3.71
C THR A 44 0.63 -10.84 4.06
N CYS A 45 -0.10 -9.73 3.92
CA CYS A 45 0.37 -8.40 4.24
C CYS A 45 0.70 -8.22 5.71
N GLN A 46 1.93 -7.80 5.98
CA GLN A 46 2.45 -7.62 7.33
C GLN A 46 2.01 -6.29 7.96
N LEU A 47 1.34 -5.43 7.18
CA LEU A 47 0.73 -4.20 7.69
C LEU A 47 -0.69 -4.45 8.19
N CYS A 48 -1.56 -4.98 7.33
CA CYS A 48 -2.99 -5.10 7.63
C CYS A 48 -3.47 -6.52 7.95
N TYR A 49 -2.66 -7.55 7.65
CA TYR A 49 -2.97 -8.96 7.88
C TYR A 49 -4.28 -9.46 7.24
N SER A 50 -4.83 -8.75 6.27
CA SER A 50 -6.17 -8.99 5.73
C SER A 50 -6.19 -9.46 4.26
N GLY A 51 -5.03 -9.68 3.64
CA GLY A 51 -4.93 -10.12 2.25
C GLY A 51 -3.49 -10.35 1.79
N ASN A 52 -3.34 -10.79 0.54
CA ASN A 52 -2.02 -10.95 -0.08
C ASN A 52 -1.37 -9.58 -0.33
N GLU A 53 -0.10 -9.46 0.03
CA GLU A 53 0.76 -8.32 -0.18
C GLU A 53 1.48 -8.44 -1.52
N ASP A 54 0.77 -7.96 -2.53
CA ASP A 54 1.35 -7.58 -3.81
C ASP A 54 1.41 -6.04 -3.94
N VAL A 55 1.99 -5.58 -5.06
CA VAL A 55 2.11 -4.15 -5.38
C VAL A 55 0.74 -3.46 -5.38
N THR A 56 -0.29 -4.14 -5.89
CA THR A 56 -1.63 -3.59 -6.00
C THR A 56 -2.23 -3.37 -4.61
N HIS A 57 -2.15 -4.37 -3.74
CA HIS A 57 -2.60 -4.27 -2.36
C HIS A 57 -1.89 -3.14 -1.62
N PHE A 58 -0.56 -3.12 -1.67
CA PHE A 58 0.26 -2.12 -0.98
C PHE A 58 -0.09 -0.69 -1.42
N LEU A 59 -0.19 -0.46 -2.74
CA LEU A 59 -0.40 0.87 -3.31
C LEU A 59 -1.85 1.32 -3.34
N THR A 60 -2.85 0.43 -3.27
CA THR A 60 -4.25 0.85 -3.53
C THR A 60 -5.24 0.43 -2.46
N THR A 61 -5.13 -0.77 -1.89
CA THR A 61 -6.20 -1.33 -1.03
C THR A 61 -5.80 -1.54 0.43
N CYS A 62 -4.52 -1.50 0.79
CA CYS A 62 -4.07 -1.73 2.16
C CYS A 62 -4.69 -0.69 3.12
N PRO A 63 -5.53 -1.07 4.10
CA PRO A 63 -6.27 -0.13 4.94
C PRO A 63 -5.36 0.69 5.85
N ILE A 64 -4.22 0.13 6.28
CA ILE A 64 -3.24 0.82 7.14
C ILE A 64 -2.59 2.00 6.43
N LEU A 65 -2.46 1.92 5.10
CA LEU A 65 -1.87 2.98 4.28
C LEU A 65 -2.92 3.95 3.70
N SER A 66 -4.22 3.75 3.99
CA SER A 66 -5.31 4.57 3.43
C SER A 66 -5.11 6.07 3.69
N THR A 67 -4.86 6.45 4.93
CA THR A 67 -4.67 7.85 5.34
C THR A 67 -3.43 8.49 4.72
N THR A 68 -2.37 7.71 4.50
CA THR A 68 -1.18 8.20 3.78
C THR A 68 -1.51 8.42 2.31
N ARG A 69 -2.19 7.47 1.66
CA ARG A 69 -2.55 7.58 0.24
C ARG A 69 -3.51 8.72 -0.05
N GLU A 70 -4.51 8.90 0.81
CA GLU A 70 -5.54 9.94 0.64
C GLU A 70 -4.93 11.35 0.59
N LYS A 71 -3.81 11.59 1.27
CA LYS A 71 -3.06 12.86 1.18
C LYS A 71 -2.50 13.14 -0.21
N TYR A 72 -2.14 12.10 -0.97
CA TYR A 72 -1.55 12.22 -2.29
C TYR A 72 -2.56 11.99 -3.42
N PHE A 73 -3.79 11.58 -3.10
CA PHE A 73 -4.79 11.27 -4.12
C PHE A 73 -5.18 12.46 -4.98
N SER A 74 -5.25 13.68 -4.44
CA SER A 74 -5.52 14.88 -5.25
C SER A 74 -4.41 15.15 -6.25
N GLU A 75 -3.16 15.11 -5.79
CA GLU A 75 -1.97 15.35 -6.62
C GLU A 75 -1.81 14.27 -7.69
N ILE A 76 -1.92 12.99 -7.31
CA ILE A 76 -1.89 11.87 -8.24
C ILE A 76 -3.01 12.01 -9.28
N ARG A 77 -4.22 12.42 -8.86
CA ARG A 77 -5.34 12.67 -9.77
C ARG A 77 -5.04 13.79 -10.75
N GLU A 78 -4.49 14.91 -10.29
CA GLU A 78 -4.14 16.06 -11.14
C GLU A 78 -3.09 15.66 -12.18
N ILE A 79 -2.01 15.01 -11.75
CA ILE A 79 -0.95 14.50 -12.65
C ILE A 79 -1.55 13.55 -13.68
N ILE A 80 -2.35 12.59 -13.24
CA ILE A 80 -3.02 11.64 -14.12
C ILE A 80 -3.92 12.34 -15.14
N THR A 81 -4.73 13.31 -14.69
CA THR A 81 -5.69 14.01 -15.55
C THR A 81 -4.97 14.89 -16.57
N TYR A 82 -3.84 15.47 -16.18
CA TYR A 82 -3.00 16.30 -17.03
C TYR A 82 -2.20 15.48 -18.05
N GLU A 83 -1.54 14.40 -17.61
CA GLU A 83 -0.65 13.58 -18.44
C GLU A 83 -1.41 12.58 -19.32
N ILE A 84 -2.53 12.06 -18.82
CA ILE A 84 -3.33 11.05 -19.49
C ILE A 84 -4.59 11.74 -20.00
N THR A 85 -4.55 12.21 -21.25
CA THR A 85 -5.76 12.63 -21.96
C THR A 85 -6.83 11.54 -21.89
N ALA A 86 -8.12 11.91 -21.90
CA ALA A 86 -9.23 10.95 -21.80
C ALA A 86 -9.12 9.78 -22.81
N GLU A 87 -8.49 10.02 -23.96
CA GLU A 87 -8.21 9.04 -25.00
C GLU A 87 -7.09 8.06 -24.64
N LYS A 88 -6.00 8.51 -24.00
CA LYS A 88 -4.95 7.63 -23.46
C LYS A 88 -5.45 6.83 -22.26
N TRP A 89 -6.37 7.39 -21.46
CA TRP A 89 -6.89 6.76 -20.25
C TRP A 89 -7.61 5.44 -20.54
N ASN A 90 -8.48 5.44 -21.57
CA ASN A 90 -9.22 4.26 -22.01
C ASN A 90 -8.31 3.17 -22.60
N ASN A 91 -7.14 3.54 -23.13
CA ASN A 91 -6.19 2.60 -23.73
C ASN A 91 -5.22 1.98 -22.70
N VAL A 92 -4.85 2.73 -21.65
CA VAL A 92 -3.87 2.29 -20.64
C VAL A 92 -4.52 1.43 -19.55
N PHE A 93 -5.71 1.77 -19.08
CA PHE A 93 -6.35 1.06 -17.97
C PHE A 93 -7.49 0.15 -18.44
N LYS A 94 -7.16 -1.11 -18.76
CA LYS A 94 -8.16 -2.15 -19.07
C LYS A 94 -8.94 -2.66 -17.85
N ASN A 95 -8.48 -2.37 -16.63
CA ASN A 95 -9.09 -2.90 -15.41
C ASN A 95 -10.11 -1.92 -14.80
N LYS A 96 -11.39 -2.13 -15.13
CA LYS A 96 -12.52 -1.29 -14.69
C LYS A 96 -12.71 -1.24 -13.17
N ALA A 97 -12.17 -2.18 -12.39
CA ALA A 97 -12.34 -2.24 -10.94
C ALA A 97 -11.50 -1.18 -10.19
N ALA A 98 -10.26 -0.95 -10.63
CA ALA A 98 -9.41 0.11 -10.07
C ALA A 98 -9.96 1.51 -10.42
N ILE A 99 -10.52 1.64 -11.63
CA ILE A 99 -11.21 2.85 -12.11
C ILE A 99 -12.46 3.14 -11.27
N SER A 100 -13.25 2.12 -10.96
CA SER A 100 -14.44 2.24 -10.10
C SER A 100 -14.09 2.72 -8.69
N GLN A 101 -12.97 2.29 -8.11
CA GLN A 101 -12.56 2.74 -6.77
C GLN A 101 -12.05 4.18 -6.73
N LEU A 102 -11.34 4.62 -7.77
CA LEU A 102 -10.98 6.03 -7.94
C LEU A 102 -12.26 6.85 -8.13
N ASN A 103 -13.10 6.50 -9.12
CA ASN A 103 -14.31 7.25 -9.47
C ASN A 103 -15.39 7.27 -8.38
N SER A 104 -15.64 6.17 -7.67
CA SER A 104 -16.64 6.14 -6.58
C SER A 104 -16.26 7.02 -5.38
N ARG A 105 -14.97 7.31 -5.21
CA ARG A 105 -14.48 8.28 -4.23
C ARG A 105 -14.44 9.72 -4.78
N LEU A 106 -14.64 9.93 -6.09
CA LEU A 106 -14.74 11.26 -6.72
C LEU A 106 -16.08 11.98 -6.48
N TYR A 107 -17.14 11.25 -6.11
CA TYR A 107 -18.51 11.79 -5.96
C TYR A 107 -19.01 11.89 -4.51
N LYS A 108 -18.12 11.78 -3.52
CA LYS A 108 -18.43 12.08 -2.12
C LYS A 108 -17.90 13.47 -1.75
N ILE A 109 -18.42 14.50 -2.40
CA ILE A 109 -18.44 15.90 -1.93
C ILE A 109 -19.83 16.44 -2.25
#